data_AF-A0A5K1HMB1-F1
#
_entry.id   AF-A0A5K1HMB1-F1
#
_cell.length_a   1.000
_cell.length_b   1.000
_cell.length_c   1.000
_cell.angle_alpha   90.00
_cell.angle_beta   90.00
_cell.angle_gamma   90.00
#
_symmetry.space_group_name_H-M   'P 1'
#
loop_
_entity.id
_entity.type
_entity.pdbx_description
1 polymer ?
#
loop_
_entity_poly.entity_id
_entity_poly.type
_entity_poly.pdbx_seq_one_letter_code
_entity_poly.pdbx_strand_id
1 'polypeptide(L)'
;TCESGSMFQKLPTNTRIYGLSAANPTESSWGTYCSPDDVVNGKHVGSCLGDLFSVNFLEDIDKGLIFDETLLDQFKIVKKLTTLSQ
;
A
#
# COMPACT_ATOMS: atom_id res chain seq x y z
N THR A 1 3.77 5.09 4.01
CA THR A 1 4.03 5.84 5.25
C THR A 1 2.88 6.80 5.50
N CYS A 2 2.75 7.27 6.74
CA CYS A 2 1.80 8.30 7.12
C CYS A 2 2.07 9.60 6.34
N GLU A 3 0.98 10.29 5.99
CA GLU A 3 0.98 11.57 5.27
C GLU A 3 1.80 11.55 3.97
N SER A 4 1.99 10.37 3.37
CA SER A 4 2.93 10.17 2.24
C SER A 4 2.57 11.01 1.01
N GLY A 5 1.29 11.32 0.82
CA GLY A 5 0.86 12.24 -0.23
C GLY A 5 1.48 13.64 -0.13
N SER A 6 1.88 14.08 1.08
CA SER A 6 2.53 15.38 1.29
C SER A 6 3.88 15.48 0.58
N MET A 7 4.57 14.35 0.39
CA MET A 7 5.88 14.29 -0.26
C MET A 7 5.82 14.67 -1.76
N PHE A 8 4.66 14.49 -2.40
CA PHE A 8 4.50 14.65 -3.84
C PHE A 8 3.61 15.84 -4.23
N GLN A 9 3.09 16.62 -3.27
CA GLN A 9 2.25 17.79 -3.56
C GLN A 9 2.90 18.83 -4.49
N LYS A 10 4.24 18.87 -4.51
CA LYS A 10 5.02 19.77 -5.36
C LYS A 10 5.79 19.04 -6.46
N LEU A 11 5.45 17.78 -6.75
CA LEU A 11 6.07 17.02 -7.84
C LEU A 11 5.75 17.70 -9.18
N PRO A 12 6.75 18.14 -9.96
CA PRO A 12 6.49 18.82 -11.23
C PRO A 12 5.82 17.89 -12.25
N THR A 13 4.80 18.39 -12.94
CA THR A 13 4.01 17.62 -13.92
C THR A 13 4.69 17.46 -15.27
N ASN A 14 5.74 18.23 -15.55
CA ASN A 14 6.56 18.12 -16.75
C ASN A 14 7.69 17.09 -16.61
N THR A 15 7.50 16.08 -15.75
CA THR A 15 8.43 14.97 -15.54
C THR A 15 7.80 13.66 -16.02
N ARG A 16 8.63 12.64 -16.26
CA ARG A 16 8.16 11.28 -16.57
C ARG A 16 8.09 10.40 -15.30
N ILE A 17 7.70 11.00 -14.18
CA ILE A 17 7.63 10.34 -12.87
C ILE A 17 6.16 10.13 -12.50
N TYR A 18 5.82 8.92 -12.07
CA TYR A 18 4.54 8.58 -11.47
C TYR A 18 4.77 8.33 -9.98
N GLY A 19 4.16 9.14 -9.12
CA GLY A 19 4.22 9.00 -7.67
C GLY A 19 2.97 8.30 -7.14
N LEU A 20 3.16 7.28 -6.32
CA LEU A 20 2.11 6.55 -5.64
C LEU A 20 2.37 6.59 -4.13
N SER A 21 1.34 6.89 -3.33
CA SER A 21 1.43 7.04 -1.88
C SER A 21 0.42 6.16 -1.17
N ALA A 22 0.78 5.70 0.04
CA ALA A 22 -0.07 4.84 0.87
C ALA A 22 -1.22 5.60 1.54
N ALA A 23 -1.09 6.92 1.66
CA ALA A 23 -1.99 7.81 2.38
C ALA A 23 -1.98 9.19 1.72
N ASN A 24 -3.08 9.93 1.84
CA ASN A 24 -3.15 11.33 1.45
C ASN A 24 -2.28 12.23 2.36
N PRO A 25 -2.12 13.55 2.07
CA PRO A 25 -1.22 14.43 2.82
C PRO A 25 -1.56 14.66 4.30
N THR A 26 -2.72 14.20 4.77
CA THR A 26 -3.27 14.55 6.09
C THR A 26 -3.72 13.33 6.90
N GLU A 27 -3.53 12.12 6.38
CA GLU A 27 -3.93 10.89 7.05
C GLU A 27 -2.74 9.95 7.25
N SER A 28 -2.88 9.07 8.24
CA SER A 28 -1.87 8.06 8.54
C SER A 28 -2.04 6.81 7.68
N SER A 29 -0.94 6.11 7.41
CA SER A 29 -0.98 4.75 6.84
C SER A 29 -1.10 3.71 7.94
N TRP A 30 -1.58 2.52 7.60
CA TRP A 30 -1.92 1.49 8.58
C TRP A 30 -1.09 0.23 8.43
N GLY A 31 -0.72 -0.34 9.58
CA GLY A 31 -0.26 -1.72 9.67
C GLY A 31 -1.40 -2.71 9.39
N THR A 32 -1.05 -3.92 9.00
CA THR A 32 -1.97 -5.05 8.77
C THR A 32 -1.35 -6.34 9.28
N TYR A 33 -2.16 -7.40 9.36
CA TYR A 33 -1.77 -8.67 9.97
C TYR A 33 -1.19 -8.45 11.37
N CYS A 34 -1.82 -7.53 12.10
CA CYS A 34 -1.55 -7.25 13.50
C CYS A 34 -2.34 -8.24 14.35
N SER A 35 -2.07 -8.30 15.66
CA SER A 35 -2.83 -9.16 16.57
C SER A 35 -4.35 -8.94 16.42
N PRO A 36 -5.16 -10.01 16.30
CA PRO A 36 -4.83 -11.43 16.53
C PRO A 36 -4.25 -12.20 15.33
N ASP A 37 -4.07 -11.56 14.17
CA ASP A 37 -3.65 -12.19 12.91
C ASP A 37 -2.12 -12.29 12.77
N ASP A 38 -1.36 -11.83 13.75
CA ASP A 38 0.11 -11.84 13.80
C ASP A 38 0.70 -13.23 14.14
N VAL A 39 -0.01 -14.30 13.80
CA VAL A 39 0.34 -15.67 14.18
C VAL A 39 1.17 -16.34 13.08
N VAL A 40 2.40 -16.72 13.41
CA VAL A 40 3.28 -17.51 12.55
C VAL A 40 3.59 -18.82 13.26
N ASN A 41 3.29 -19.95 12.60
CA ASN A 41 3.46 -21.30 13.16
C ASN A 41 2.80 -21.49 14.55
N GLY A 42 1.60 -20.93 14.73
CA GLY A 42 0.84 -21.05 15.98
C GLY A 42 1.30 -20.15 17.13
N LYS A 43 2.24 -19.22 16.89
CA LYS A 43 2.71 -18.26 17.89
C LYS A 43 2.51 -16.82 17.42
N HIS A 44 2.01 -15.97 18.31
CA HIS A 44 1.95 -14.52 18.08
C HIS A 44 3.36 -13.93 18.00
N VAL A 45 3.61 -13.13 16.96
CA VAL A 45 4.86 -12.39 16.75
C VAL A 45 4.93 -11.17 17.66
N GLY A 46 3.79 -10.63 18.10
CA GLY A 46 3.70 -9.44 18.96
C GLY A 46 3.88 -8.14 18.19
N SER A 47 3.77 -8.16 16.86
CA SER A 47 3.89 -7.01 15.97
C SER A 47 3.12 -7.26 14.67
N CYS A 48 2.74 -6.20 13.96
CA CYS A 48 2.12 -6.32 12.65
C CYS A 48 3.10 -6.94 11.64
N LEU A 49 2.61 -7.86 10.80
CA LEU A 49 3.46 -8.54 9.81
C LEU A 49 3.62 -7.77 8.50
N GLY A 50 2.88 -6.67 8.31
CA GLY A 50 3.05 -5.78 7.16
C GLY A 50 2.31 -4.45 7.29
N ASP A 51 2.37 -3.66 6.23
CA ASP A 51 1.61 -2.42 6.06
C ASP A 51 0.49 -2.65 5.04
N LEU A 52 -0.73 -2.18 5.33
CA LEU A 52 -1.93 -2.43 4.53
C LEU A 52 -1.73 -2.09 3.04
N PHE A 53 -1.22 -0.90 2.74
CA PHE A 53 -0.91 -0.50 1.37
C PHE A 53 0.14 -1.43 0.72
N SER A 54 1.22 -1.70 1.45
CA SER A 54 2.36 -2.47 0.94
C SER A 54 1.98 -3.91 0.63
N VAL A 55 1.25 -4.58 1.52
CA VAL A 55 0.83 -5.97 1.29
C VAL A 55 -0.17 -6.04 0.15
N ASN A 56 -1.13 -5.10 0.05
CA ASN A 56 -2.08 -5.07 -1.06
C ASN A 56 -1.37 -4.88 -2.41
N PHE A 57 -0.31 -4.07 -2.45
CA PHE A 57 0.49 -3.88 -3.66
C PHE A 57 1.30 -5.14 -4.01
N LEU A 58 2.00 -5.72 -3.02
CA LEU A 58 2.87 -6.88 -3.24
C LEU A 58 2.08 -8.15 -3.55
N GLU A 59 1.00 -8.43 -2.83
CA GLU A 59 0.15 -9.61 -3.05
C GLU A 59 -0.57 -9.56 -4.39
N ASP A 60 -0.86 -8.37 -4.91
CA ASP A 60 -1.43 -8.20 -6.24
C ASP A 60 -0.41 -8.51 -7.33
N ILE A 61 0.85 -8.05 -7.17
CA ILE A 61 1.97 -8.42 -8.04
C ILE A 61 2.23 -9.93 -8.03
N ASP A 62 2.18 -10.56 -6.85
CA ASP A 62 2.44 -11.99 -6.67
C ASP A 62 1.43 -12.90 -7.38
N LYS A 63 0.28 -12.36 -7.84
CA LYS A 63 -0.65 -13.10 -8.72
C LYS A 63 -0.04 -13.36 -10.11
N GLY A 64 1.07 -12.71 -10.46
CA GLY A 64 1.80 -12.96 -11.70
C GLY A 64 1.18 -12.35 -12.96
N LEU A 65 0.26 -11.40 -12.82
CA LEU A 65 -0.43 -10.71 -13.92
C LEU A 65 0.29 -9.44 -14.40
N ILE A 66 1.55 -9.25 -14.00
CA ILE A 66 2.33 -8.01 -14.21
C ILE A 66 2.47 -7.57 -15.68
N PHE A 67 2.24 -8.46 -16.66
CA PHE A 67 2.28 -8.15 -18.08
C PHE A 67 0.90 -7.81 -18.68
N ASP A 68 -0.18 -8.17 -17.99
CA ASP A 68 -1.57 -7.95 -18.40
C ASP A 68 -2.20 -6.76 -17.66
N GLU A 69 -1.52 -6.25 -16.62
CA GLU A 69 -2.00 -5.18 -15.75
C GLU A 69 -1.21 -3.87 -15.94
N THR A 70 -1.93 -2.75 -16.10
CA THR A 70 -1.29 -1.43 -16.15
C THR A 70 -1.07 -0.87 -14.74
N LEU A 71 -0.14 0.09 -14.59
CA LEU A 71 0.04 0.82 -13.33
C LEU A 71 -1.25 1.48 -12.82
N LEU A 72 -2.13 1.91 -13.74
CA LEU A 72 -3.40 2.53 -13.38
C LEU A 72 -4.41 1.50 -12.86
N ASP A 73 -4.40 0.28 -13.40
CA ASP A 73 -5.29 -0.79 -12.95
C ASP A 73 -4.85 -1.29 -11.57
N GLN A 74 -3.54 -1.50 -11.39
CA GLN A 74 -2.96 -1.82 -10.10
C GLN A 74 -3.28 -0.75 -9.05
N PHE A 75 -3.15 0.54 -9.40
CA PHE A 75 -3.56 1.60 -8.50
C PHE A 75 -5.03 1.49 -8.08
N LYS A 76 -5.96 1.21 -9.00
CA LYS A 76 -7.39 1.05 -8.66
C LYS A 76 -7.63 -0.14 -7.73
N ILE A 77 -6.93 -1.26 -7.96
CA ILE A 77 -7.05 -2.46 -7.12
C ILE A 77 -6.51 -2.16 -5.72
N VAL A 78 -5.28 -1.69 -5.61
CA VAL A 78 -4.64 -1.34 -4.34
C VAL A 78 -5.44 -0.26 -3.61
N LYS A 79 -6.03 0.70 -4.34
CA LYS A 79 -6.96 1.70 -3.79
C LYS A 79 -8.20 1.12 -3.17
N LYS A 80 -8.82 0.16 -3.83
CA LYS A 80 -10.00 -0.51 -3.31
C LYS A 80 -9.68 -1.36 -2.07
N LEU A 81 -8.50 -1.95 -2.00
CA LEU A 81 -8.10 -2.86 -0.90
C LEU A 81 -7.52 -2.12 0.31
N THR A 82 -6.92 -0.94 0.13
CA THR A 82 -6.36 -0.14 1.23
C THR A 82 -7.47 0.68 1.88
N THR A 83 -8.33 0.02 2.66
CA THR A 83 -9.60 0.60 3.14
C THR A 83 -9.47 1.63 4.25
N LEU A 84 -8.31 1.74 4.91
CA LEU A 84 -8.10 2.59 6.09
C LEU A 84 -7.39 3.93 5.79
N SER A 85 -6.86 4.10 4.58
CA SER A 85 -6.15 5.30 4.13
C SER A 85 -6.11 5.27 2.61
N GLN A 86 -6.53 6.33 1.90
CA GLN A 86 -6.28 6.65 0.46
C GLN A 86 -6.85 8.00 0.00
#